data_AF-A0A2V9MXU7-F1
#
_entry.id   AF-A0A2V9MXU7-F1
#
_cell.length_a   1.000
_cell.length_b   1.000
_cell.length_c   1.000
_cell.angle_alpha   90.00
_cell.angle_beta   90.00
_cell.angle_gamma   90.00
#
_symmetry.space_group_name_H-M   'P 1'
#
loop_
_entity.id
_entity.type
_entity.pdbx_description
1 polymer ?
#
loop_
_entity_poly.entity_id
_entity_poly.type
_entity_poly.pdbx_seq_one_letter_code
_entity_poly.pdbx_strand_id
1 'polypeptide(L)'
;MLKPLRSIAANQITTDAAFDSDEEAFMVVGVPTYSIAVEDGDYNFRHHTIIDTFERIDLRMLGLQTAIMAVSGYSFANSAERPGKRLSPSEVHDLLVRTGLEPLYELDYPDKKPY
;
A
#
# COMPACT_ATOMS: atom_id res chain seq x y z
N MET A 1 7.68 -13.68 7.81
CA MET A 1 6.23 -13.41 7.96
C MET A 1 5.44 -13.93 6.77
N LEU A 2 5.69 -13.48 5.54
CA LEU A 2 4.90 -13.85 4.35
C LEU A 2 5.21 -15.23 3.72
N LYS A 3 5.94 -16.11 4.41
CA LYS A 3 6.31 -17.44 3.88
C LYS A 3 5.09 -18.27 3.43
N PRO A 4 3.92 -18.25 4.11
CA PRO A 4 2.75 -19.01 3.68
C PRO A 4 2.21 -18.61 2.29
N LEU A 5 2.49 -17.40 1.82
CA LEU A 5 2.04 -16.89 0.52
C LEU A 5 2.96 -17.27 -0.66
N ARG A 6 4.06 -17.98 -0.39
CA ARG A 6 5.07 -18.31 -1.41
C ARG A 6 4.52 -19.17 -2.56
N SER A 7 3.57 -20.06 -2.29
CA SER A 7 2.99 -20.95 -3.30
C SER A 7 2.23 -20.21 -4.41
N ILE A 8 1.81 -18.97 -4.16
CA ILE A 8 1.11 -18.11 -5.11
C ILE A 8 1.95 -16.88 -5.50
N ALA A 9 3.25 -16.90 -5.22
CA ALA A 9 4.20 -15.81 -5.49
C ALA A 9 3.88 -14.45 -4.82
N ALA A 10 2.95 -14.40 -3.86
CA ALA A 10 2.56 -13.18 -3.14
C ALA A 10 3.39 -12.93 -1.86
N ASN A 11 4.68 -13.29 -1.90
CA ASN A 11 5.60 -13.15 -0.75
C ASN A 11 6.76 -12.19 -1.01
N GLN A 12 6.68 -11.42 -2.10
CA GLN A 12 7.63 -10.36 -2.42
C GLN A 12 7.25 -9.07 -1.68
N ILE A 13 8.24 -8.25 -1.39
CA ILE A 13 8.08 -6.96 -0.70
C ILE A 13 8.82 -5.92 -1.52
N THR A 14 8.11 -4.86 -1.88
CA THR A 14 8.70 -3.61 -2.36
C THR A 14 8.70 -2.61 -1.21
N THR A 15 9.62 -1.64 -1.25
CA THR A 15 9.72 -0.58 -0.22
C THR A 15 9.39 0.79 -0.82
N ASP A 16 8.50 0.80 -1.79
CA ASP A 16 8.00 2.01 -2.43
C ASP A 16 6.80 2.57 -1.64
N ALA A 17 6.33 3.73 -2.06
CA ALA A 17 5.22 4.45 -1.47
C ALA A 17 4.27 4.92 -2.57
N ALA A 18 3.01 5.16 -2.20
CA ALA A 18 1.98 5.68 -3.08
C ALA A 18 1.15 6.77 -2.35
N PHE A 19 0.48 7.61 -3.13
CA PHE A 19 -0.41 8.71 -2.73
C PHE A 19 -1.74 8.57 -3.50
N ASP A 20 -2.39 7.43 -3.36
CA ASP A 20 -3.59 7.08 -4.11
C ASP A 20 -4.70 6.45 -3.25
N SER A 21 -4.49 6.41 -1.92
CA SER A 21 -5.39 5.72 -0.98
C SER A 21 -5.17 6.17 0.48
N ASP A 22 -6.02 5.70 1.40
CA ASP A 22 -6.13 6.15 2.79
C ASP A 22 -4.88 5.90 3.65
N GLU A 23 -4.01 4.96 3.28
CA GLU A 23 -2.81 4.66 4.04
C GLU A 23 -1.81 5.83 4.05
N GLU A 24 -1.87 6.70 3.04
CA GLU A 24 -1.03 7.87 2.91
C GLU A 24 -1.00 8.72 4.20
N ALA A 25 -2.17 9.00 4.78
CA ALA A 25 -2.31 9.81 5.99
C ALA A 25 -1.54 9.24 7.20
N PHE A 26 -1.29 7.93 7.22
CA PHE A 26 -0.48 7.26 8.23
C PHE A 26 1.01 7.28 7.87
N MET A 27 1.34 7.04 6.60
CA MET A 27 2.70 7.04 6.09
C MET A 27 3.37 8.40 6.30
N VAL A 28 2.68 9.51 6.03
CA VAL A 28 3.23 10.87 6.14
C VAL A 28 3.58 11.28 7.56
N VAL A 29 3.00 10.61 8.57
CA VAL A 29 3.38 10.78 9.97
C VAL A 29 4.30 9.65 10.46
N GLY A 30 4.87 8.86 9.54
CA GLY A 30 5.88 7.83 9.79
C GLY A 30 5.33 6.50 10.30
N VAL A 31 4.01 6.29 10.35
CA VAL A 31 3.44 4.97 10.70
C VAL A 31 3.73 4.00 9.54
N PRO A 32 4.24 2.78 9.80
CA PRO A 32 4.39 1.77 8.76
C PRO A 32 3.05 1.43 8.13
N THR A 33 2.98 1.51 6.80
CA THR A 33 1.80 1.18 6.01
C THR A 33 2.12 0.04 5.05
N TYR A 34 1.07 -0.69 4.66
CA TYR A 34 1.18 -1.84 3.78
C TYR A 34 0.02 -1.81 2.80
N SER A 35 0.34 -1.81 1.51
CA SER A 35 -0.60 -2.07 0.44
C SER A 35 -0.27 -3.41 -0.20
N ILE A 36 -1.28 -4.07 -0.76
CA ILE A 36 -1.04 -5.25 -1.60
C ILE A 36 -0.81 -4.72 -3.02
N ALA A 37 0.38 -4.94 -3.57
CA ALA A 37 0.65 -4.64 -4.96
C ALA A 37 -0.28 -5.46 -5.85
N VAL A 38 -1.03 -4.77 -6.72
CA VAL A 38 -1.94 -5.35 -7.70
C VAL A 38 -1.43 -5.02 -9.10
N GLU A 39 -1.74 -5.88 -10.07
CA GLU A 39 -1.53 -5.53 -11.48
C GLU A 39 -2.70 -4.64 -11.93
N ASP A 40 -2.38 -3.47 -12.48
CA ASP A 40 -3.39 -2.48 -12.88
C ASP A 40 -4.39 -3.01 -13.92
N GLY A 41 -3.98 -3.94 -14.79
CA GLY A 41 -4.84 -4.47 -15.85
C GLY A 41 -5.46 -3.34 -16.69
N ASP A 42 -6.78 -3.22 -16.65
CA ASP A 42 -7.52 -2.11 -17.27
C ASP A 42 -8.20 -1.18 -16.26
N TYR A 43 -7.71 -1.13 -15.02
CA TYR A 43 -8.16 -0.24 -13.96
C TYR A 43 -8.29 1.21 -14.45
N ASN A 44 -7.24 1.75 -15.08
CA ASN A 44 -7.21 3.13 -15.57
C ASN A 44 -8.24 3.45 -16.67
N PHE A 45 -8.81 2.43 -17.32
CA PHE A 45 -9.89 2.62 -18.31
C PHE A 45 -11.29 2.53 -17.68
N ARG A 46 -11.40 1.91 -16.50
CA ARG A 46 -12.69 1.65 -15.83
C ARG A 46 -12.93 2.59 -14.66
N HIS A 47 -11.89 2.87 -13.89
CA HIS A 47 -11.95 3.67 -12.67
C HIS A 47 -12.59 5.04 -12.94
N HIS A 48 -13.53 5.44 -12.08
CA HIS A 48 -14.31 6.68 -12.21
C HIS A 48 -15.16 6.78 -13.49
N THR A 49 -15.57 5.67 -14.07
CA THR A 49 -16.47 5.65 -15.25
C THR A 49 -17.75 4.86 -14.98
N ILE A 50 -18.71 4.95 -15.91
CA ILE A 50 -19.96 4.18 -15.83
C ILE A 50 -19.75 2.66 -16.01
N ILE A 51 -18.57 2.22 -16.46
CA ILE A 51 -18.26 0.79 -16.65
C ILE A 51 -17.55 0.18 -15.44
N ASP A 52 -17.36 0.94 -14.35
CA ASP A 52 -16.93 0.41 -13.06
C ASP A 52 -18.10 -0.30 -12.35
N THR A 53 -18.39 -1.52 -12.80
CA THR A 53 -19.58 -2.29 -12.38
C THR A 53 -19.21 -3.69 -11.92
N PHE A 54 -20.14 -4.36 -11.23
CA PHE A 54 -19.92 -5.67 -10.63
C PHE A 54 -19.46 -6.74 -11.64
N GLU A 55 -19.94 -6.67 -12.88
CA GLU A 55 -19.58 -7.61 -13.96
C GLU A 55 -18.10 -7.56 -14.33
N ARG A 56 -17.37 -6.53 -13.90
CA ARG A 56 -15.94 -6.35 -14.14
C ARG A 56 -15.05 -7.02 -13.09
N ILE A 57 -15.63 -7.54 -12.00
CA ILE A 57 -14.89 -8.18 -10.92
C ILE A 57 -14.46 -9.60 -11.33
N ASP A 58 -13.15 -9.87 -11.28
CA ASP A 58 -12.61 -11.23 -11.34
C ASP A 58 -12.73 -11.88 -9.96
N LEU A 59 -13.67 -12.81 -9.81
CA LEU A 59 -13.91 -13.55 -8.57
C LEU A 59 -12.71 -14.37 -8.09
N ARG A 60 -11.87 -14.86 -9.01
CA ARG A 60 -10.63 -15.57 -8.64
C ARG A 60 -9.64 -14.61 -8.02
N MET A 61 -9.47 -13.42 -8.60
CA MET A 61 -8.60 -12.39 -8.03
C MET A 61 -9.12 -11.88 -6.70
N LEU A 62 -10.44 -11.67 -6.55
CA LEU A 62 -11.04 -11.33 -5.27
C LEU A 62 -10.72 -12.38 -4.19
N GLY A 63 -10.85 -13.67 -4.52
CA GLY A 63 -10.52 -14.77 -3.60
C GLY A 63 -9.04 -14.80 -3.22
N LEU A 64 -8.15 -14.63 -4.19
CA LEU A 64 -6.70 -14.58 -3.95
C LEU A 64 -6.30 -13.39 -3.07
N GLN A 65 -6.80 -12.19 -3.39
CA GLN A 65 -6.52 -10.97 -2.61
C GLN A 65 -7.06 -11.08 -1.19
N THR A 66 -8.25 -11.66 -1.01
CA THR A 66 -8.81 -11.95 0.31
C THR A 66 -7.89 -12.87 1.12
N ALA A 67 -7.39 -13.94 0.50
CA ALA A 67 -6.46 -14.85 1.17
C ALA A 67 -5.13 -14.18 1.53
N ILE A 68 -4.58 -13.37 0.62
CA ILE A 68 -3.34 -12.60 0.85
C ILE A 68 -3.52 -11.64 2.04
N MET A 69 -4.61 -10.88 2.06
CA MET A 69 -4.91 -9.95 3.15
C MET A 69 -5.07 -10.68 4.48
N ALA A 70 -5.85 -11.77 4.52
CA ALA A 70 -6.10 -12.55 5.72
C ALA A 70 -4.81 -13.16 6.30
N VAL A 71 -3.99 -13.77 5.45
CA VAL A 71 -2.72 -14.40 5.87
C VAL A 71 -1.70 -13.35 6.30
N SER A 72 -1.63 -12.21 5.60
CA SER A 72 -0.74 -11.10 5.96
C SER A 72 -1.14 -10.50 7.32
N GLY A 73 -2.42 -10.17 7.50
CA GLY A 73 -2.96 -9.68 8.75
C GLY A 73 -2.74 -10.64 9.92
N TYR A 74 -3.02 -11.93 9.72
CA TYR A 74 -2.74 -12.96 10.73
C TYR A 74 -1.25 -13.04 11.07
N SER A 75 -0.38 -13.03 10.05
CA SER A 75 1.07 -13.10 10.25
C SER A 75 1.60 -11.86 10.98
N PHE A 76 1.05 -10.68 10.69
CA PHE A 76 1.40 -9.42 11.35
C PHE A 76 0.96 -9.42 12.82
N ALA A 77 -0.28 -9.84 13.09
CA ALA A 77 -0.82 -9.92 14.44
C ALA A 77 -0.07 -10.92 15.34
N ASN A 78 0.50 -11.99 14.77
CA ASN A 78 1.24 -13.03 15.50
C ASN A 78 2.77 -12.84 15.47
N SER A 79 3.25 -11.70 14.98
CA SER A 79 4.69 -11.43 14.92
C SER A 79 5.27 -11.13 16.30
N ALA A 80 6.45 -11.68 16.60
CA ALA A 80 7.20 -11.29 17.79
C ALA A 80 7.74 -9.86 17.69
N GLU A 81 8.05 -9.41 16.48
CA GLU A 81 8.56 -8.08 16.18
C GLU A 81 7.55 -7.30 15.34
N ARG A 82 7.51 -5.97 15.51
CA ARG A 82 6.66 -5.13 14.66
C ARG A 82 7.11 -5.29 13.20
N PRO A 83 6.20 -5.61 12.26
CA PRO A 83 6.52 -5.46 10.85
C PRO A 83 6.80 -3.97 10.63
N GLY A 84 7.97 -3.64 10.09
CA GLY A 84 8.39 -2.26 9.83
C GLY A 84 8.73 -1.46 11.10
N LYS A 85 9.56 -0.42 10.90
CA LYS A 85 9.84 0.59 11.93
C LYS A 85 9.04 1.85 11.64
N ARG A 86 8.64 2.57 12.68
CA ARG A 86 8.14 3.94 12.53
C ARG A 86 9.28 4.82 12.02
N LEU A 87 9.03 5.57 10.95
CA LEU A 87 9.99 6.49 10.36
C LEU A 87 10.05 7.79 11.15
N SER A 88 11.23 8.41 11.22
CA SER A 88 11.36 9.80 11.66
C SER A 88 10.83 10.76 10.58
N PRO A 89 10.57 12.04 10.91
CA PRO A 89 10.19 13.04 9.91
C PRO A 89 11.19 13.14 8.74
N SER A 90 12.49 13.12 9.04
CA SER A 90 13.54 13.12 8.00
C SER A 90 13.50 11.87 7.12
N GLU A 91 13.21 10.69 7.70
CA GLU A 91 13.10 9.45 6.94
C GLU A 91 11.82 9.39 6.09
N VAL A 92 10.73 10.05 6.53
CA VAL A 92 9.54 10.26 5.70
C VAL A 92 9.87 11.16 4.52
N HIS A 93 10.60 12.26 4.74
CA HIS A 93 11.06 13.12 3.64
C HIS A 93 11.91 12.34 2.62
N ASP A 94 12.91 11.58 3.10
CA ASP A 94 13.76 10.76 2.24
C ASP A 94 12.94 9.74 1.42
N LEU A 95 11.89 9.17 2.02
CA LEU A 95 10.95 8.29 1.33
C LEU A 95 10.21 9.04 0.21
N LEU A 96 9.60 10.18 0.52
CA LEU A 96 8.85 11.01 -0.42
C LEU A 96 9.70 11.47 -1.60
N VAL A 97 10.94 11.90 -1.35
CA VAL A 97 11.89 12.32 -2.39
C VAL A 97 12.26 11.13 -3.27
N ARG A 98 12.61 9.98 -2.67
CA ARG A 98 13.01 8.78 -3.43
C ARG A 98 11.89 8.23 -4.30
N THR A 99 10.63 8.36 -3.88
CA THR A 99 9.47 7.88 -4.63
C THR A 99 8.81 8.94 -5.50
N GLY A 100 9.32 10.18 -5.50
CA GLY A 100 8.80 11.29 -6.31
C GLY A 100 7.46 11.85 -5.84
N LEU A 101 7.10 11.63 -4.57
CA LEU A 101 5.80 11.99 -3.99
C LEU A 101 5.82 13.34 -3.27
N GLU A 102 6.98 14.01 -3.16
CA GLU A 102 7.10 15.32 -2.51
C GLU A 102 6.10 16.37 -3.04
N PRO A 103 5.86 16.52 -4.37
CA PRO A 103 4.89 17.50 -4.86
C PRO A 103 3.43 17.19 -4.45
N LEU A 104 3.07 15.91 -4.33
CA LEU A 104 1.74 15.50 -3.89
C LEU A 104 1.57 15.77 -2.39
N TYR A 105 2.59 15.44 -1.61
CA TYR A 105 2.62 15.78 -0.19
C TYR A 105 2.43 17.29 0.05
N GLU A 106 3.15 18.15 -0.70
CA GLU A 106 3.01 19.61 -0.55
C GLU A 106 1.62 20.11 -0.94
N LEU A 107 0.94 19.44 -1.88
CA LEU A 107 -0.41 19.77 -2.30
C LEU A 107 -1.45 19.41 -1.24
N ASP A 108 -1.34 18.22 -0.64
CA ASP A 108 -2.32 17.69 0.30
C ASP A 108 -2.08 18.18 1.75
N TYR A 109 -0.84 18.57 2.07
CA TYR A 109 -0.43 19.05 3.39
C TYR A 109 0.30 20.42 3.34
N PRO A 110 -0.30 21.46 2.74
CA PRO A 110 0.38 22.73 2.47
C PRO A 110 0.88 23.47 3.73
N ASP A 111 0.20 23.27 4.86
CA ASP A 111 0.52 23.91 6.14
C ASP A 111 1.39 23.04 7.07
N LYS A 112 1.75 21.83 6.63
CA LYS A 112 2.61 20.92 7.39
C LYS A 112 3.84 20.63 6.56
N LYS A 113 4.93 21.37 6.76
CA LYS A 113 6.24 20.89 6.31
C LYS A 113 6.68 19.77 7.26
N PRO A 114 6.97 18.54 6.79
CA PRO A 114 7.26 17.40 7.66
C PRO A 114 8.77 17.27 7.89
N TYR A 115 9.52 18.35 7.76
CA TYR A 115 10.94 18.44 8.05
C TYR A 115 11.20 19.65 8.95
#